data_AF-A0A0D7UXL9-F1
#
_entry.id   AF-A0A0D7UXL9-F1
#
_cell.length_a   1.000
_cell.length_b   1.000
_cell.length_c   1.000
_cell.angle_alpha   90.00
_cell.angle_beta   90.00
_cell.angle_gamma   90.00
#
_symmetry.space_group_name_H-M   'P 1'
#
loop_
_entity.id
_entity.type
_entity.pdbx_description
1 polymer ?
#
loop_
_entity_poly.entity_id
_entity_poly.type
_entity_poly.pdbx_seq_one_letter_code
_entity_poly.pdbx_strand_id
1 'polypeptide(L)'
;MNDARPPRQAVRTLQPRKRIALIAHDGKKTEMLEWATRWQDTLSQHTLIGTGTTAGRLKTALGLEVEGLMSGPLGGDQQIGARIAEQQLDVLIFFWDPFAPQPHDPDVKALLRLAALWNVPVACNAASADFLLSSPYLSERYDMSIPDANAWAQARTV
;
A
#
# COMPACT_ATOMS: atom_id res chain seq x y z
N MET A 1 -2.96 -25.53 22.08
CA MET A 1 -2.52 -24.86 20.85
C MET A 1 -1.54 -23.78 21.27
N ASN A 2 -0.26 -23.87 20.85
CA ASN A 2 0.68 -22.77 21.07
C ASN A 2 0.14 -21.54 20.37
N ASP A 3 -0.03 -20.46 21.11
CA ASP A 3 -0.52 -19.20 20.57
C ASP A 3 0.48 -18.66 19.53
N ALA A 4 0.09 -18.65 18.26
CA ALA A 4 0.94 -18.31 17.12
C ALA A 4 1.02 -16.80 16.89
N ARG A 5 0.86 -15.97 17.92
CA ARG A 5 0.88 -14.50 17.83
C ARG A 5 2.25 -13.92 18.26
N PRO A 6 2.69 -12.80 17.68
CA PRO A 6 3.85 -12.07 18.15
C PRO A 6 3.75 -11.79 19.65
N PRO A 7 4.76 -12.12 20.46
CA PRO A 7 4.70 -11.94 21.91
C PRO A 7 4.73 -10.46 22.32
N ARG A 8 5.15 -9.57 21.41
CA ARG A 8 5.27 -8.13 21.62
C ARG A 8 4.88 -7.35 20.37
N GLN A 9 4.53 -6.10 20.60
CA GLN A 9 4.34 -5.09 19.56
C GLN A 9 5.45 -4.04 19.65
N ALA A 10 5.80 -3.46 18.51
CA ALA A 10 6.69 -2.31 18.38
C ALA A 10 5.89 -1.10 17.86
N VAL A 11 6.45 0.10 18.04
CA VAL A 11 5.88 1.33 17.48
C VAL A 11 6.60 1.68 16.19
N ARG A 12 5.84 1.96 15.13
CA ARG A 12 6.33 2.56 13.88
C ARG A 12 5.74 3.95 13.73
N THR A 13 6.61 4.94 13.50
CA THR A 13 6.20 6.33 13.23
C THR A 13 6.20 6.60 11.73
N LEU A 14 5.04 6.90 11.16
CA LEU A 14 4.91 7.44 9.80
C LEU A 14 5.29 8.92 9.79
N GLN A 15 6.07 9.34 8.80
CA GLN A 15 6.48 10.75 8.64
C GLN A 15 5.42 11.56 7.87
N PRO A 16 5.38 12.90 7.99
CA PRO A 16 4.45 13.77 7.26
C PRO A 16 4.40 13.48 5.75
N ARG A 17 5.56 13.35 5.10
CA ARG A 17 5.68 12.91 3.72
C ARG A 17 5.56 11.38 3.63
N LYS A 18 4.37 10.88 3.29
CA LYS A 18 4.07 9.46 3.11
C LYS A 18 4.65 8.89 1.81
N ARG A 19 4.95 7.59 1.80
CA ARG A 19 5.18 6.77 0.60
C ARG A 19 3.91 5.99 0.28
N ILE A 20 3.26 6.35 -0.82
CA ILE A 20 1.92 5.89 -1.18
C ILE A 20 2.01 5.00 -2.42
N ALA A 21 1.58 3.74 -2.28
CA ALA A 21 1.43 2.84 -3.42
C ALA A 21 0.05 3.04 -4.06
N LEU A 22 0.04 3.21 -5.38
CA LEU A 22 -1.14 3.35 -6.21
C LEU A 22 -1.20 2.15 -7.18
N ILE A 23 -2.12 1.22 -6.93
CA ILE A 23 -2.28 -0.02 -7.67
C ILE A 23 -3.73 -0.13 -8.14
N ALA A 24 -3.94 -0.56 -9.39
CA ALA A 24 -5.27 -0.80 -9.91
C ALA A 24 -5.29 -2.00 -10.87
N HIS A 25 -6.31 -2.86 -10.75
CA HIS A 25 -6.63 -3.84 -11.80
C HIS A 25 -6.98 -3.12 -13.11
N ASP A 26 -6.90 -3.80 -14.24
CA ASP A 26 -7.13 -3.17 -15.56
C ASP A 26 -8.49 -2.48 -15.66
N GLY A 27 -9.56 -3.13 -15.19
CA GLY A 27 -10.92 -2.55 -15.13
C GLY A 27 -11.07 -1.36 -14.18
N LYS A 28 -10.07 -1.08 -13.34
CA LYS A 28 -10.07 -0.02 -12.32
C LYS A 28 -9.07 1.11 -12.59
N LYS A 29 -8.26 1.01 -13.64
CA LYS A 29 -7.24 2.03 -13.94
C LYS A 29 -7.84 3.40 -14.29
N THR A 30 -8.99 3.43 -14.97
CA THR A 30 -9.69 4.69 -15.26
C THR A 30 -10.18 5.35 -13.97
N GLU A 31 -10.85 4.59 -13.11
CA GLU A 31 -11.30 5.06 -11.79
C GLU A 31 -10.12 5.57 -10.93
N MET A 32 -8.99 4.86 -10.94
CA MET A 32 -7.76 5.29 -10.26
C MET A 32 -7.23 6.63 -10.79
N LEU A 33 -7.21 6.83 -12.11
CA LEU A 33 -6.73 8.07 -12.71
C LEU A 33 -7.64 9.24 -12.36
N GLU A 34 -8.96 9.08 -12.51
CA GLU A 34 -9.94 10.11 -12.15
C GLU A 34 -9.81 10.50 -10.67
N TRP A 35 -9.73 9.49 -9.79
CA TRP A 35 -9.53 9.69 -8.37
C TRP A 35 -8.22 10.43 -8.08
N ALA A 36 -7.10 10.01 -8.68
CA ALA A 36 -5.80 10.61 -8.45
C ALA A 36 -5.71 12.05 -9.01
N THR A 37 -6.40 12.36 -10.11
CA THR A 37 -6.51 13.72 -10.63
C THR A 37 -7.23 14.64 -9.65
N ARG A 38 -8.34 14.18 -9.03
CA ARG A 38 -9.03 14.98 -8.01
C ARG A 38 -8.16 15.28 -6.79
N TRP A 39 -7.28 14.35 -6.42
CA TRP A 39 -6.38 14.46 -5.27
C TRP A 39 -4.96 14.87 -5.65
N GLN A 40 -4.73 15.37 -6.87
CA GLN A 40 -3.40 15.60 -7.41
C GLN A 40 -2.55 16.49 -6.50
N ASP A 41 -3.11 17.60 -6.00
CA ASP A 41 -2.41 18.54 -5.13
C ASP A 41 -1.92 17.85 -3.85
N THR A 42 -2.76 17.04 -3.21
CA THR A 42 -2.40 16.26 -2.02
C THR A 42 -1.36 15.19 -2.34
N LEU A 43 -1.55 14.43 -3.43
CA LEU A 43 -0.62 13.38 -3.84
C LEU A 43 0.76 13.94 -4.20
N SER A 44 0.85 15.17 -4.71
CA SER A 44 2.11 15.84 -5.06
C SER A 44 3.03 16.08 -3.84
N GLN A 45 2.46 16.09 -2.63
CA GLN A 45 3.20 16.30 -1.37
C GLN A 45 3.86 15.01 -0.86
N HIS A 46 3.60 13.88 -1.52
CA HIS A 46 4.02 12.54 -1.10
C HIS A 46 4.95 11.89 -2.12
N THR A 47 5.53 10.75 -1.74
CA THR A 47 6.28 9.91 -2.68
C THR A 47 5.34 8.86 -3.23
N LEU A 48 5.13 8.87 -4.55
CA LEU A 48 4.19 7.97 -5.22
C LEU A 48 4.93 6.77 -5.80
N ILE A 49 4.37 5.58 -5.64
CA ILE A 49 4.88 4.31 -6.16
C ILE A 49 3.71 3.63 -6.89
N GLY A 50 3.94 3.01 -8.03
CA GLY A 50 2.90 2.26 -8.74
C GLY A 50 3.46 1.09 -9.54
N THR A 51 2.62 0.11 -9.85
CA THR A 51 3.00 -1.05 -10.65
C THR A 51 2.83 -0.76 -12.14
N GLY A 52 3.77 -1.26 -12.96
CA GLY A 52 3.75 -1.30 -14.42
C GLY A 52 2.97 -0.17 -15.10
N THR A 53 1.86 -0.56 -15.73
CA THR A 53 1.01 0.34 -16.53
C THR A 53 0.25 1.39 -15.70
N THR A 54 -0.01 1.13 -14.41
CA THR A 54 -0.65 2.10 -13.51
C THR A 54 0.26 3.31 -13.29
N ALA A 55 1.53 3.08 -12.94
CA ALA A 55 2.51 4.14 -12.76
C ALA A 55 2.69 4.97 -14.04
N GLY A 56 2.83 4.31 -15.19
CA GLY A 56 2.97 4.98 -16.49
C GLY A 56 1.78 5.89 -16.81
N ARG A 57 0.54 5.42 -16.58
CA ARG A 57 -0.66 6.23 -16.80
C ARG A 57 -0.75 7.42 -15.84
N LEU A 58 -0.43 7.23 -14.56
CA LEU A 58 -0.45 8.30 -13.56
C LEU A 58 0.58 9.38 -13.86
N LYS A 59 1.81 9.02 -14.26
CA LYS A 59 2.83 9.99 -14.69
C LYS A 59 2.32 10.87 -15.82
N THR A 60 1.79 10.25 -16.87
CA THR A 60 1.30 10.98 -18.05
C THR A 60 0.12 11.88 -17.72
N ALA A 61 -0.83 11.39 -16.92
CA ALA A 61 -2.05 12.13 -16.61
C ALA A 61 -1.86 13.26 -15.60
N LEU A 62 -1.01 13.07 -14.59
CA LEU A 62 -0.84 14.01 -13.47
C LEU A 62 0.40 14.91 -13.62
N GLY A 63 1.35 14.53 -14.47
CA GLY A 63 2.65 15.21 -14.53
C GLY A 63 3.49 15.06 -13.26
N LEU A 64 3.15 14.10 -12.40
CA LEU A 64 3.85 13.81 -11.15
C LEU A 64 4.87 12.69 -11.34
N GLU A 65 5.96 12.74 -10.58
CA GLU A 65 6.87 11.60 -10.46
C GLU A 65 6.20 10.45 -9.70
N VAL A 66 6.27 9.26 -10.28
CA VAL A 66 5.76 8.02 -9.71
C VAL A 66 6.84 6.94 -9.88
N GLU A 67 7.34 6.36 -8.80
CA GLU A 67 8.27 5.24 -8.92
C GLU A 67 7.54 4.06 -9.59
N GLY A 68 8.07 3.60 -10.73
CA GLY A 68 7.48 2.50 -11.49
C GLY A 68 8.10 1.17 -11.08
N LEU A 69 7.26 0.23 -10.64
CA LEU A 69 7.61 -1.16 -10.37
C LEU A 69 7.21 -2.06 -11.55
N MET A 70 7.50 -3.36 -11.44
CA MET A 70 7.00 -4.35 -12.41
C MET A 70 5.47 -4.36 -12.44
N SER A 71 4.88 -4.92 -13.50
CA SER A 71 3.43 -5.17 -13.48
C SER A 71 3.09 -6.17 -12.37
N GLY A 72 1.91 -6.04 -11.76
CA GLY A 72 1.45 -6.94 -10.69
C GLY A 72 1.64 -8.42 -11.04
N PRO A 73 1.09 -8.91 -12.17
CA PRO A 73 1.23 -10.31 -12.59
C PRO A 73 2.66 -10.80 -12.83
N LEU A 74 3.63 -9.90 -13.00
CA LEU A 74 5.04 -10.25 -13.26
C LEU A 74 5.93 -10.07 -12.02
N GLY A 75 5.36 -9.82 -10.83
CA GLY A 75 6.14 -9.67 -9.61
C GLY A 75 5.96 -8.33 -8.88
N GLY A 76 5.24 -7.38 -9.49
CA GLY A 76 5.05 -6.04 -8.93
C GLY A 76 4.36 -6.04 -7.57
N ASP A 77 3.41 -6.95 -7.37
CA ASP A 77 2.68 -7.06 -6.10
C ASP A 77 3.59 -7.58 -4.98
N GLN A 78 4.53 -8.48 -5.29
CA GLN A 78 5.55 -8.93 -4.35
C GLN A 78 6.58 -7.85 -4.04
N GLN A 79 6.93 -7.00 -5.02
CA GLN A 79 7.80 -5.83 -4.77
C GLN A 79 7.15 -4.86 -3.78
N ILE A 80 5.84 -4.62 -3.89
CA ILE A 80 5.09 -3.81 -2.92
C ILE A 80 5.03 -4.54 -1.56
N GLY A 81 4.76 -5.84 -1.55
CA GLY A 81 4.74 -6.65 -0.33
C GLY A 81 6.07 -6.61 0.44
N ALA A 82 7.20 -6.66 -0.27
CA ALA A 82 8.53 -6.49 0.30
C ALA A 82 8.67 -5.11 0.96
N ARG A 83 8.27 -4.04 0.27
CA ARG A 83 8.30 -2.68 0.83
C ARG A 83 7.40 -2.51 2.05
N ILE A 84 6.26 -3.20 2.12
CA ILE A 84 5.44 -3.22 3.34
C ILE A 84 6.22 -3.84 4.51
N ALA A 85 6.81 -5.02 4.29
CA ALA A 85 7.55 -5.74 5.33
C ALA A 85 8.83 -5.02 5.78
N GLU A 86 9.51 -4.33 4.86
CA GLU A 86 10.69 -3.51 5.12
C GLU A 86 10.34 -2.13 5.71
N GLN A 87 9.05 -1.86 5.97
CA GLN A 87 8.56 -0.56 6.45
C GLN A 87 8.92 0.58 5.50
N GLN A 88 9.01 0.27 4.20
CA GLN A 88 9.29 1.17 3.10
C GLN A 88 8.04 1.70 2.37
N LEU A 89 6.86 1.27 2.79
CA LEU A 89 5.57 1.74 2.29
C LEU A 89 4.68 2.19 3.44
N ASP A 90 4.09 3.39 3.34
CA ASP A 90 3.30 3.99 4.42
C ASP A 90 1.80 3.93 4.18
N VAL A 91 1.34 3.95 2.93
CA VAL A 91 -0.08 3.85 2.56
C VAL A 91 -0.24 2.99 1.31
N LEU A 92 -1.26 2.15 1.28
CA LEU A 92 -1.63 1.34 0.11
C LEU A 92 -3.02 1.73 -0.41
N ILE A 93 -3.07 2.25 -1.63
CA ILE A 93 -4.33 2.45 -2.37
C ILE A 93 -4.37 1.39 -3.48
N PHE A 94 -5.24 0.41 -3.33
CA PHE A 94 -5.37 -0.71 -4.26
C PHE A 94 -6.80 -0.85 -4.76
N PHE A 95 -7.09 -0.28 -5.93
CA PHE A 95 -8.39 -0.46 -6.60
C PHE A 95 -8.40 -1.78 -7.37
N TRP A 96 -8.78 -2.84 -6.66
CA TRP A 96 -8.99 -4.15 -7.26
C TRP A 96 -10.42 -4.26 -7.83
N ASP A 97 -10.57 -5.09 -8.85
CA ASP A 97 -11.83 -5.36 -9.52
C ASP A 97 -12.54 -6.56 -8.84
N PRO A 98 -13.70 -6.36 -8.19
CA PRO A 98 -14.41 -7.44 -7.50
C PRO A 98 -15.23 -8.34 -8.44
N PHE A 99 -15.38 -7.96 -9.71
CA PHE A 99 -16.20 -8.70 -10.68
C PHE A 99 -15.37 -9.49 -11.70
N ALA A 100 -14.06 -9.24 -11.77
CA ALA A 100 -13.16 -9.91 -12.71
C ALA A 100 -12.13 -10.77 -11.97
N PRO A 101 -12.14 -12.11 -12.13
CA PRO A 101 -11.12 -12.97 -11.55
C PRO A 101 -9.76 -12.61 -12.13
N GLN A 102 -8.75 -12.43 -11.27
CA GLN A 102 -7.39 -12.18 -11.74
C GLN A 102 -6.55 -13.45 -11.65
N PRO A 103 -5.70 -13.73 -12.66
CA PRO A 103 -4.71 -14.81 -12.57
C PRO A 103 -3.78 -14.70 -11.34
N HIS A 104 -3.65 -13.49 -10.79
CA HIS A 104 -2.85 -13.15 -9.62
C HIS A 104 -3.71 -12.85 -8.36
N ASP A 105 -4.96 -13.32 -8.29
CA ASP A 105 -5.81 -13.20 -7.09
C ASP A 105 -5.15 -13.70 -5.78
N PRO A 106 -4.33 -14.77 -5.78
CA PRO A 106 -3.55 -15.15 -4.59
C PRO A 106 -2.62 -14.04 -4.10
N ASP A 107 -2.07 -13.26 -5.02
CA ASP A 107 -1.14 -12.17 -4.72
C ASP A 107 -1.86 -10.97 -4.12
N VAL A 108 -3.06 -10.64 -4.61
CA VAL A 108 -3.94 -9.62 -4.00
C VAL A 108 -4.20 -9.93 -2.53
N LYS A 109 -4.60 -11.19 -2.24
CA LYS A 109 -4.86 -11.63 -0.87
C LYS A 109 -3.59 -11.62 -0.02
N ALA A 110 -2.47 -12.06 -0.57
CA ALA A 110 -1.18 -12.06 0.12
C ALA A 110 -0.73 -10.63 0.48
N LEU A 111 -0.92 -9.68 -0.44
CA LEU A 111 -0.57 -8.28 -0.26
C LEU A 111 -1.45 -7.62 0.82
N LEU A 112 -2.76 -7.78 0.75
CA LEU A 112 -3.69 -7.24 1.77
C LEU A 112 -3.44 -7.87 3.15
N ARG A 113 -3.11 -9.17 3.21
CA ARG A 113 -2.72 -9.83 4.45
C ARG A 113 -1.44 -9.23 5.03
N LEU A 114 -0.43 -8.92 4.21
CA LEU A 114 0.79 -8.25 4.66
C LEU A 114 0.51 -6.84 5.17
N ALA A 115 -0.33 -6.07 4.47
CA ALA A 115 -0.71 -4.74 4.90
C ALA A 115 -1.41 -4.77 6.27
N ALA A 116 -2.34 -5.72 6.47
CA ALA A 116 -3.00 -5.93 7.75
C ALA A 116 -2.03 -6.37 8.85
N LEU A 117 -1.09 -7.28 8.56
CA LEU A 117 -0.07 -7.72 9.52
C LEU A 117 0.79 -6.56 10.01
N TRP A 118 1.21 -5.68 9.11
CA TRP A 118 2.08 -4.54 9.40
C TRP A 118 1.31 -3.24 9.68
N ASN A 119 0.00 -3.34 9.88
CA ASN A 119 -0.90 -2.24 10.22
C ASN A 119 -0.76 -1.02 9.28
N VAL A 120 -0.55 -1.27 7.99
CA VAL A 120 -0.48 -0.22 6.97
C VAL A 120 -1.90 0.26 6.65
N PRO A 121 -2.17 1.58 6.62
CA PRO A 121 -3.43 2.11 6.11
C PRO A 121 -3.71 1.67 4.67
N VAL A 122 -4.87 1.05 4.44
CA VAL A 122 -5.27 0.53 3.12
C VAL A 122 -6.61 1.11 2.67
N ALA A 123 -6.68 1.53 1.41
CA ALA A 123 -7.93 1.76 0.70
C ALA A 123 -8.07 0.76 -0.46
N CYS A 124 -9.22 0.10 -0.54
CA CYS A 124 -9.53 -0.86 -1.60
C CYS A 124 -10.43 -0.29 -2.71
N ASN A 125 -10.89 0.94 -2.56
CA ASN A 125 -11.81 1.63 -3.47
C ASN A 125 -11.72 3.15 -3.25
N ALA A 126 -12.33 3.93 -4.14
CA ALA A 126 -12.28 5.40 -4.09
C ALA A 126 -12.82 5.98 -2.78
N ALA A 127 -13.93 5.46 -2.25
CA ALA A 127 -14.53 5.99 -1.03
C ALA A 127 -13.59 5.84 0.18
N SER A 128 -13.00 4.66 0.40
CA SER A 128 -12.00 4.45 1.45
C SER A 128 -10.75 5.31 1.23
N ALA A 129 -10.37 5.54 -0.03
CA ALA A 129 -9.22 6.37 -0.37
C ALA A 129 -9.49 7.86 -0.09
N ASP A 130 -10.71 8.36 -0.33
CA ASP A 130 -11.13 9.72 0.01
C ASP A 130 -11.08 9.96 1.53
N PHE A 131 -11.57 9.01 2.33
CA PHE A 131 -11.45 9.07 3.81
C PHE A 131 -9.99 9.05 4.27
N LEU A 132 -9.15 8.25 3.63
CA LEU A 132 -7.73 8.19 3.96
C LEU A 132 -6.99 9.48 3.61
N LEU A 133 -7.25 10.06 2.44
CA LEU A 133 -6.57 11.28 1.99
C LEU A 133 -7.09 12.55 2.67
N SER A 134 -8.32 12.55 3.18
CA SER A 134 -8.87 13.66 3.97
C SER A 134 -8.44 13.62 5.45
N SER A 135 -7.80 12.55 5.91
CA SER A 135 -7.34 12.44 7.29
C SER A 135 -6.20 13.43 7.58
N PRO A 136 -6.22 14.15 8.73
CA PRO A 136 -5.11 15.04 9.10
C PRO A 136 -3.78 14.29 9.21
N TYR A 137 -3.82 13.02 9.63
CA TYR A 137 -2.65 12.15 9.75
C TYR A 137 -1.90 11.91 8.43
N LEU A 138 -2.52 12.17 7.28
CA LEU A 138 -1.82 12.09 6.00
C LEU A 138 -0.67 13.10 5.92
N SER A 139 -0.83 14.28 6.50
CA SER A 139 0.19 15.35 6.50
C SER A 139 0.95 15.50 7.82
N GLU A 140 0.62 14.68 8.83
CA GLU A 140 1.24 14.72 10.15
C GLU A 140 2.09 13.47 10.43
N ARG A 141 2.81 13.47 11.56
CA ARG A 141 3.40 12.25 12.11
C ARG A 141 2.30 11.38 12.71
N TYR A 142 2.39 10.07 12.52
CA TYR A 142 1.42 9.12 13.06
C TYR A 142 2.13 7.88 13.59
N ASP A 143 1.93 7.59 14.87
CA ASP A 143 2.47 6.40 15.53
C ASP A 143 1.47 5.26 15.44
N MET A 144 1.93 4.11 14.96
CA MET A 144 1.12 2.91 14.83
C MET A 144 1.81 1.70 15.44
N SER A 145 1.03 0.81 16.03
CA SER A 145 1.52 -0.46 16.54
C SER A 145 1.71 -1.46 15.41
N ILE A 146 2.85 -2.16 15.43
CA ILE A 146 3.21 -3.22 14.48
C ILE A 146 3.74 -4.44 15.24
N PRO A 147 3.75 -5.65 14.65
CA PRO A 147 4.43 -6.80 15.23
C PRO A 147 5.92 -6.54 15.49
N ASP A 148 6.43 -6.96 16.65
CA ASP A 148 7.87 -6.99 16.91
C ASP A 148 8.47 -8.26 16.28
N ALA A 149 9.04 -8.10 15.08
CA ALA A 149 9.68 -9.20 14.35
C ALA A 149 10.92 -9.77 15.05
N ASN A 150 11.67 -8.94 15.78
CA ASN A 150 12.86 -9.39 16.52
C ASN A 150 12.45 -10.25 17.71
N ALA A 151 11.47 -9.80 18.49
CA ALA A 151 10.92 -10.60 19.59
C ALA A 151 10.29 -11.91 19.10
N TRP A 152 9.63 -11.88 17.95
CA TRP A 152 9.08 -13.09 17.32
C TRP A 152 10.15 -14.09 16.91
N ALA A 153 11.26 -13.64 16.30
CA ALA A 153 12.37 -14.50 15.90
C ALA A 153 13.06 -15.13 17.12
N GLN A 154 13.32 -14.33 18.16
CA GLN A 154 13.95 -14.80 19.40
C GLN A 154 13.11 -15.88 20.10
N ALA A 155 11.78 -15.73 20.15
CA ALA A 155 10.89 -16.72 20.76
C ALA A 155 10.83 -18.07 20.02
N ARG A 156 11.38 -18.15 18.80
CA ARG A 156 11.41 -19.35 17.95
C ARG A 156 12.80 -19.92 17.73
N THR A 157 13.82 -19.23 18.21
CA THR A 157 15.20 -19.73 18.16
C THR A 157 15.35 -20.71 19.32
N VAL A 158 15.40 -22.01 19.00
CA VAL A 158 15.77 -23.10 19.93
C VAL A 158 17.28 -23.25 19.93
#